data_AF-A0A1H1L2S8-F1
#
_entry.id   AF-A0A1H1L2S8-F1
#
_cell.length_a   1.000
_cell.length_b   1.000
_cell.length_c   1.000
_cell.angle_alpha   90.00
_cell.angle_beta   90.00
_cell.angle_gamma   90.00
#
_symmetry.space_group_name_H-M   'P 1'
#
loop_
_entity.id
_entity.type
_entity.pdbx_description
1 polymer ?
#
loop_
_entity_poly.entity_id
_entity_poly.type
_entity_poly.pdbx_seq_one_letter_code
_entity_poly.pdbx_strand_id
1 'polypeptide(L)'
;MAGTDARWRLGAGAAVLLVLGAVAGGVAQRMVADAQPAAVLPTPVATAASGLVVDVQGAVAEPGVYRLAQGSRVLDALARAGGTTDAAAPGALNLARALVDGEQLLVPTEEEQAAAAEAAPGGAGAGTGMGGLVSLNRADQATLETLPRVGPSLAGAIIAHRDEHGPFTDLAQLDDVPGIGPALLATLTPLVTL
;
A
#
# COMPACT_ATOMS: atom_id res chain seq x y z
N MET A 1 -14.14 -66.20 45.74
CA MET A 1 -14.32 -65.71 47.12
C MET A 1 -12.94 -65.49 47.70
N ALA A 2 -12.71 -64.27 48.21
CA ALA A 2 -11.76 -63.86 49.25
C ALA A 2 -10.35 -64.49 49.24
N GLY A 3 -9.25 -63.76 49.20
CA GLY A 3 -8.98 -62.38 49.61
C GLY A 3 -7.45 -62.22 49.55
N THR A 4 -6.94 -61.04 49.19
CA THR A 4 -6.39 -60.05 50.15
C THR A 4 -5.35 -60.68 51.10
N ASP A 5 -4.11 -60.22 51.22
CA ASP A 5 -3.50 -58.96 50.84
C ASP A 5 -1.97 -59.09 51.01
N ALA A 6 -1.25 -58.26 50.26
CA ALA A 6 -0.16 -57.37 50.70
C ALA A 6 0.67 -57.80 51.94
N ARG A 7 1.99 -57.73 51.96
CA ARG A 7 2.84 -56.64 51.47
C ARG A 7 4.30 -56.87 51.86
N TRP A 8 5.18 -56.38 51.00
CA TRP A 8 6.50 -55.82 51.30
C TRP A 8 7.56 -56.71 51.94
N ARG A 9 8.49 -57.19 51.09
CA ARG A 9 9.82 -57.62 51.51
C ARG A 9 10.80 -56.47 51.23
N LEU A 10 11.41 -55.96 52.29
CA LEU A 10 12.77 -55.42 52.21
C LEU A 10 13.71 -56.56 51.79
N GLY A 11 14.68 -56.24 50.94
CA GLY A 11 15.72 -57.18 50.54
C GLY A 11 16.80 -56.49 49.74
N ALA A 12 17.76 -55.92 50.46
CA ALA A 12 19.08 -55.58 49.93
C ALA A 12 19.78 -56.82 49.34
N GLY A 13 20.64 -56.62 48.34
CA GLY A 13 21.73 -57.57 48.07
C GLY A 13 21.89 -57.98 46.61
N ALA A 14 22.90 -57.37 45.98
CA ALA A 14 23.89 -57.96 45.07
C ALA A 14 23.48 -59.13 44.14
N ALA A 15 23.56 -58.89 42.82
CA ALA A 15 24.13 -59.85 41.87
C ALA A 15 24.52 -59.14 40.56
N VAL A 16 25.81 -58.94 40.38
CA VAL A 16 26.48 -58.66 39.09
C VAL A 16 26.62 -59.98 38.33
N LEU A 17 26.49 -59.94 36.99
CA LEU A 17 27.15 -60.76 35.92
C LEU A 17 26.20 -60.89 34.69
N LEU A 18 26.49 -60.21 33.56
CA LEU A 18 27.14 -60.73 32.30
C LEU A 18 26.09 -61.15 31.24
N VAL A 19 26.17 -60.94 29.91
CA VAL A 19 27.16 -60.50 28.90
C VAL A 19 26.41 -60.01 27.64
N LEU A 20 27.00 -59.07 26.87
CA LEU A 20 27.20 -59.04 25.39
C LEU A 20 27.08 -57.61 24.85
N GLY A 21 28.06 -57.04 24.15
CA GLY A 21 29.33 -57.58 23.71
C GLY A 21 30.07 -56.63 22.76
N ALA A 22 31.21 -57.16 22.31
CA ALA A 22 31.80 -56.95 21.00
C ALA A 22 32.85 -55.81 20.82
N VAL A 23 34.03 -56.26 20.39
CA VAL A 23 34.92 -55.65 19.37
C VAL A 23 35.87 -54.56 19.91
N ALA A 24 37.11 -54.89 20.27
CA ALA A 24 38.29 -55.16 19.43
C ALA A 24 39.02 -53.91 18.92
N GLY A 25 40.32 -53.85 19.23
CA GLY A 25 41.35 -53.33 18.32
C GLY A 25 41.74 -51.86 18.47
N GLY A 26 43.06 -51.63 18.55
CA GLY A 26 43.65 -50.49 17.85
C GLY A 26 43.98 -49.27 18.69
N VAL A 27 44.99 -49.40 19.55
CA VAL A 27 45.83 -48.27 19.95
C VAL A 27 46.69 -47.88 18.74
N ALA A 28 46.19 -47.05 17.83
CA ALA A 28 47.00 -46.27 16.90
C ALA A 28 46.14 -45.29 16.09
N GLN A 29 46.60 -44.04 16.03
CA GLN A 29 46.18 -42.98 15.12
C GLN A 29 44.80 -42.35 15.35
N ARG A 30 44.81 -41.24 16.10
CA ARG A 30 43.87 -40.13 15.83
C ARG A 30 44.63 -38.81 15.63
N MET A 31 45.28 -38.72 14.48
CA MET A 31 45.57 -37.45 13.82
C MET A 31 44.94 -37.49 12.43
N VAL A 32 43.65 -37.18 12.37
CA VAL A 32 43.04 -36.61 11.18
C VAL A 32 42.31 -35.38 11.68
N ALA A 33 42.82 -34.23 11.25
CA ALA A 33 42.17 -32.96 11.41
C ALA A 33 40.81 -33.03 10.71
N ASP A 34 39.74 -33.03 11.48
CA ASP A 34 38.43 -32.65 10.97
C ASP A 34 38.43 -31.12 10.86
N ALA A 35 38.97 -30.63 9.75
CA ALA A 35 38.78 -29.25 9.35
C ALA A 35 37.30 -29.08 9.04
N GLN A 36 36.53 -28.61 10.02
CA GLN A 36 35.13 -28.26 9.80
C GLN A 36 35.06 -27.25 8.64
N PRO A 37 34.29 -27.51 7.58
CA PRO A 37 34.09 -26.51 6.55
C PRO A 37 33.41 -25.31 7.20
N ALA A 38 34.09 -24.16 7.16
CA ALA A 38 33.54 -22.92 7.65
C ALA A 38 32.19 -22.67 6.95
N ALA A 39 31.10 -22.69 7.72
CA ALA A 39 29.80 -22.27 7.22
C ALA A 39 29.90 -20.80 6.82
N VAL A 40 29.95 -20.55 5.51
CA VAL A 40 29.90 -19.19 4.96
C VAL A 40 28.49 -18.69 5.21
N LEU A 41 28.32 -17.89 6.26
CA LEU A 41 27.07 -17.14 6.45
C LEU A 41 26.97 -16.15 5.28
N PRO A 42 25.87 -16.11 4.52
CA PRO A 42 25.70 -15.09 3.51
C PRO A 42 25.73 -13.73 4.21
N THR A 43 26.72 -12.90 3.88
CA THR A 43 26.69 -11.47 4.22
C THR A 43 25.42 -10.90 3.60
N PRO A 44 24.51 -10.28 4.38
CA PRO A 44 23.37 -9.59 3.80
C PRO A 44 23.92 -8.49 2.89
N VAL A 45 23.73 -8.65 1.59
CA VAL A 45 23.89 -7.53 0.66
C VAL A 45 22.85 -6.49 1.05
N ALA A 46 23.31 -5.39 1.63
CA ALA A 46 22.47 -4.23 1.84
C ALA A 46 21.97 -3.79 0.46
N THR A 47 20.73 -4.15 0.12
CA THR A 47 20.04 -3.56 -1.02
C THR A 47 20.08 -2.06 -0.81
N ALA A 48 20.77 -1.34 -1.69
CA ALA A 48 20.76 0.11 -1.69
C ALA A 48 19.30 0.54 -1.83
N ALA A 49 18.69 0.98 -0.73
CA ALA A 49 17.34 1.51 -0.75
C ALA A 49 17.37 2.76 -1.62
N SER A 50 16.79 2.67 -2.82
CA SER A 50 16.58 3.82 -3.68
C SER A 50 15.83 4.88 -2.88
N GLY A 51 16.47 6.03 -2.61
CA GLY A 51 15.82 7.11 -1.88
C GLY A 51 14.88 7.91 -2.78
N LEU A 52 13.81 8.44 -2.23
CA LEU A 52 12.96 9.44 -2.89
C LEU A 52 13.12 10.81 -2.21
N VAL A 53 12.96 11.88 -2.96
CA VAL A 53 13.04 13.27 -2.50
C VAL A 53 11.67 13.92 -2.61
N VAL A 54 11.18 14.52 -1.53
CA VAL A 54 9.86 15.17 -1.47
C VAL A 54 10.01 16.55 -0.86
N ASP A 55 9.32 17.54 -1.43
CA ASP A 55 9.22 18.89 -0.90
C ASP A 55 7.98 19.01 -0.02
N VAL A 56 8.14 19.22 1.29
CA VAL A 56 7.03 19.35 2.24
C VAL A 56 6.83 20.82 2.59
N GLN A 57 5.64 21.36 2.32
CA GLN A 57 5.32 22.77 2.48
C GLN A 57 4.00 22.95 3.24
N GLY A 58 3.74 24.16 3.73
CA GLY A 58 2.49 24.51 4.42
C GLY A 58 2.57 24.34 5.94
N ALA A 59 1.49 23.84 6.54
CA ALA A 59 1.29 23.76 7.99
C ALA A 59 2.06 22.59 8.65
N VAL A 60 3.39 22.60 8.52
CA VAL A 60 4.33 21.65 9.15
C VAL A 60 5.35 22.39 10.00
N ALA A 61 5.96 21.71 10.97
CA ALA A 61 6.91 22.35 11.88
C ALA A 61 8.16 22.87 11.14
N GLU A 62 8.69 22.06 10.22
CA GLU A 62 9.87 22.40 9.43
C GLU A 62 9.57 22.17 7.93
N PRO A 63 9.12 23.20 7.19
CA PRO A 63 8.96 23.11 5.74
C PRO A 63 10.32 22.93 5.05
N GLY A 64 10.37 22.10 4.00
CA GLY A 64 11.59 21.88 3.24
C GLY A 64 11.63 20.55 2.49
N VAL A 65 12.79 20.26 1.91
CA VAL A 65 13.01 19.09 1.06
C VAL A 65 13.62 17.95 1.87
N TYR A 66 12.96 16.79 1.84
CA TYR A 66 13.33 15.61 2.62
C TYR A 66 13.67 14.42 1.75
N ARG A 67 14.68 13.64 2.18
CA ARG A 67 15.04 12.36 1.56
C ARG A 67 14.50 11.20 2.39
N LEU A 68 13.70 10.36 1.75
CA LEU A 68 12.96 9.25 2.33
C LEU A 68 13.31 7.94 1.61
N ALA A 69 12.96 6.79 2.19
CA ALA A 69 13.15 5.50 1.52
C ALA A 69 12.07 5.27 0.46
N GLN A 70 12.36 4.47 -0.57
CA GLN A 70 11.33 4.03 -1.52
C GLN A 70 10.14 3.38 -0.78
N GLY A 71 8.92 3.72 -1.20
CA GLY A 71 7.69 3.19 -0.59
C GLY A 71 7.24 3.91 0.70
N SER A 72 7.93 4.99 1.10
CA SER A 72 7.48 5.86 2.19
C SER A 72 6.11 6.47 1.88
N ARG A 73 5.33 6.73 2.92
CA ARG A 73 3.99 7.32 2.84
C ARG A 73 3.99 8.77 3.31
N VAL A 74 2.90 9.48 3.06
CA VAL A 74 2.69 10.87 3.50
C VAL A 74 2.95 11.04 5.00
N LEU A 75 2.52 10.09 5.83
CA LEU A 75 2.81 10.07 7.27
C LEU A 75 4.32 10.15 7.58
N ASP A 76 5.16 9.43 6.82
CA ASP A 76 6.61 9.39 7.04
C ASP A 76 7.26 10.73 6.69
N ALA A 77 6.78 11.40 5.63
CA ALA A 77 7.23 12.74 5.27
C ALA A 77 6.90 13.77 6.36
N LEU A 78 5.68 13.73 6.90
CA LEU A 78 5.28 14.63 7.99
C LEU A 78 6.10 14.38 9.26
N ALA A 79 6.36 13.12 9.60
CA ALA A 79 7.23 12.79 10.73
C ALA A 79 8.66 13.33 10.55
N ARG A 80 9.19 13.34 9.31
CA ARG A 80 10.49 13.95 9.01
C ARG A 80 10.45 15.47 9.04
N ALA A 81 9.33 16.09 8.68
CA ALA A 81 9.11 17.53 8.76
C ALA A 81 8.81 18.04 10.19
N GLY A 82 9.03 17.21 11.23
CA GLY A 82 8.78 17.57 12.62
C GLY A 82 7.30 17.49 13.04
N GLY A 83 6.45 16.89 12.22
CA GLY A 83 5.00 16.82 12.43
C GLY A 83 4.25 18.02 11.84
N THR A 84 2.95 18.04 12.08
CA THR A 84 2.06 19.12 11.68
C THR A 84 1.97 20.20 12.75
N THR A 85 1.68 21.44 12.36
CA THR A 85 1.37 22.51 13.32
C THR A 85 -0.07 22.39 13.85
N ASP A 86 -0.42 23.13 14.89
CA ASP A 86 -1.78 23.14 15.46
C ASP A 86 -2.85 23.68 14.49
N ALA A 87 -2.43 24.50 13.53
CA ALA A 87 -3.32 25.03 12.49
C ALA A 87 -3.51 24.07 11.32
N ALA A 88 -2.77 22.97 11.26
CA ALA A 88 -2.79 22.04 10.14
C ALA A 88 -4.08 21.22 10.11
N ALA A 89 -4.54 20.91 8.90
CA ALA A 89 -5.62 19.96 8.67
C ALA A 89 -5.07 18.63 8.13
N PRO A 90 -4.46 17.75 8.96
CA PRO A 90 -3.96 16.47 8.49
C PRO A 90 -5.07 15.57 7.93
N GLY A 91 -6.32 15.75 8.38
CA GLY A 91 -7.49 15.06 7.85
C GLY A 91 -7.82 15.38 6.39
N ALA A 92 -7.29 16.49 5.86
CA ALA A 92 -7.36 16.84 4.43
C ALA A 92 -6.51 15.91 3.56
N LEU A 93 -5.51 15.25 4.15
CA LEU A 93 -4.52 14.46 3.44
C LEU A 93 -4.77 12.97 3.64
N ASN A 94 -4.56 12.20 2.58
CA ASN A 94 -4.44 10.75 2.72
C ASN A 94 -3.05 10.41 3.27
N LEU A 95 -2.94 10.33 4.60
CA LEU A 95 -1.68 10.02 5.31
C LEU A 95 -1.08 8.66 4.91
N ALA A 96 -1.93 7.73 4.45
CA ALA A 96 -1.51 6.43 3.97
C ALA A 96 -1.10 6.42 2.49
N ARG A 97 -1.22 7.52 1.75
CA ARG A 97 -0.80 7.56 0.34
C ARG A 97 0.71 7.32 0.22
N ALA A 98 1.12 6.49 -0.73
CA ALA A 98 2.54 6.33 -1.06
C ALA A 98 3.08 7.62 -1.70
N LEU A 99 4.31 7.99 -1.34
CA LEU A 99 5.00 9.14 -1.91
C LEU A 99 5.66 8.77 -3.24
N VAL A 100 5.73 9.75 -4.13
CA VAL A 100 6.44 9.68 -5.40
C VAL A 100 7.69 10.56 -5.32
N ASP A 101 8.77 10.12 -5.96
CA ASP A 101 9.99 10.93 -6.06
C ASP A 101 9.74 12.23 -6.82
N GLY A 102 10.23 13.33 -6.27
CA GLY A 102 10.07 14.67 -6.80
C GLY A 102 8.70 15.31 -6.54
N GLU A 103 7.81 14.71 -5.74
CA GLU A 103 6.51 15.34 -5.45
C GLU A 103 6.64 16.49 -4.43
N GLN A 104 5.69 17.43 -4.51
CA GLN A 104 5.47 18.44 -3.49
C GLN A 104 4.24 18.07 -2.65
N LEU A 105 4.43 17.95 -1.35
CA LEU A 105 3.39 17.69 -0.36
C LEU A 105 3.03 18.99 0.35
N LEU A 106 1.90 19.59 -0.05
CA LEU A 106 1.34 20.76 0.63
C LEU A 106 0.41 20.31 1.76
N VAL A 107 0.67 20.80 2.97
CA VAL A 107 -0.18 20.58 4.14
C VAL A 107 -1.07 21.81 4.36
N PRO A 108 -2.38 21.72 4.10
CA PRO A 108 -3.28 22.84 4.29
C PRO A 108 -3.53 23.10 5.77
N THR A 109 -3.94 24.32 6.09
CA THR A 109 -4.51 24.68 7.38
C THR A 109 -5.98 24.30 7.48
N GLU A 110 -6.53 24.25 8.70
CA GLU A 110 -7.96 24.04 8.93
C GLU A 110 -8.83 25.12 8.28
N GLU A 111 -8.38 26.38 8.29
CA GLU A 111 -9.08 27.48 7.63
C GLU A 111 -9.06 27.33 6.09
N GLU A 112 -7.92 26.98 5.50
CA GLU A 112 -7.83 26.71 4.06
C GLU A 112 -8.68 25.49 3.66
N GLN A 113 -8.73 24.46 4.50
CA GLN A 113 -9.57 23.30 4.25
C GLN A 113 -11.06 23.63 4.39
N ALA A 114 -11.45 24.46 5.37
CA ALA A 114 -12.82 24.94 5.50
C ALA A 114 -13.21 25.83 4.32
N ALA A 115 -12.35 26.76 3.91
CA ALA A 115 -12.57 27.62 2.76
C ALA A 115 -12.65 26.81 1.45
N ALA A 116 -11.86 25.75 1.29
CA ALA A 116 -11.96 24.83 0.16
C ALA A 116 -13.27 24.04 0.16
N ALA A 117 -13.81 23.71 1.35
CA ALA A 117 -15.10 23.04 1.48
C ALA A 117 -16.27 24.00 1.21
N GLU A 118 -16.14 25.29 1.52
CA GLU A 118 -17.17 26.32 1.26
C GLU A 118 -17.11 26.88 -0.17
N ALA A 119 -15.92 26.94 -0.78
CA ALA A 119 -15.73 27.32 -2.18
C ALA A 119 -16.14 26.21 -3.16
N ALA A 120 -16.46 25.02 -2.66
CA ALA A 120 -17.20 24.02 -3.41
C ALA A 120 -18.70 24.38 -3.35
N PRO A 121 -19.31 25.00 -4.39
CA PRO A 121 -20.76 25.01 -4.48
C PRO A 121 -21.18 23.54 -4.52
N GLY A 122 -22.04 23.10 -3.59
CA GLY A 122 -22.40 21.69 -3.36
C GLY A 122 -22.12 20.76 -4.54
N GLY A 123 -21.01 20.04 -4.46
CA GLY A 123 -20.52 19.22 -5.56
C GLY A 123 -19.11 18.73 -5.28
N ALA A 124 -19.00 17.49 -4.82
CA ALA A 124 -17.78 16.73 -4.91
C ALA A 124 -17.48 16.47 -6.41
N GLY A 125 -17.00 17.49 -7.10
CA GLY A 125 -16.55 17.44 -8.50
C GLY A 125 -15.18 16.81 -8.60
N ALA A 126 -15.10 15.52 -8.31
CA ALA A 126 -13.98 14.71 -8.74
C ALA A 126 -13.96 14.69 -10.28
N GLY A 127 -12.79 14.92 -10.89
CA GLY A 127 -12.52 14.38 -12.22
C GLY A 127 -12.17 15.36 -13.33
N THR A 128 -11.59 16.53 -13.06
CA THR A 128 -10.66 17.10 -14.06
C THR A 128 -9.35 16.33 -13.96
N GLY A 129 -9.11 15.43 -14.92
CA GLY A 129 -7.85 14.70 -15.05
C GLY A 129 -6.68 15.66 -15.25
N MET A 130 -5.48 15.14 -15.00
CA MET A 130 -4.22 15.87 -15.14
C MET A 130 -4.05 16.35 -16.59
N GLY A 131 -4.45 17.59 -16.88
CA GLY A 131 -4.45 18.17 -18.24
C GLY A 131 -5.74 18.86 -18.71
N GLY A 132 -6.75 19.04 -17.84
CA GLY A 132 -8.01 19.71 -18.26
C GLY A 132 -8.99 18.79 -18.99
N LEU A 133 -8.68 17.49 -19.09
CA LEU A 133 -9.56 16.47 -19.65
C LEU A 133 -10.56 16.00 -18.59
N VAL A 134 -11.79 15.72 -19.02
CA VAL A 134 -12.84 15.21 -18.13
C VAL A 134 -12.72 13.68 -18.02
N SER A 135 -12.55 13.14 -16.82
CA SER A 135 -12.47 11.69 -16.60
C SER A 135 -13.86 11.05 -16.60
N LEU A 136 -14.15 10.15 -17.54
CA LEU A 136 -15.46 9.50 -17.68
C LEU A 136 -15.83 8.65 -16.46
N ASN A 137 -14.86 8.03 -15.79
CA ASN A 137 -15.13 7.19 -14.64
C ASN A 137 -15.28 7.98 -13.33
N ARG A 138 -14.73 9.19 -13.24
CA ARG A 138 -14.75 9.99 -12.01
C ARG A 138 -15.59 11.25 -12.07
N ALA A 139 -15.82 11.80 -13.26
CA ALA A 139 -16.58 13.03 -13.44
C ALA A 139 -18.00 12.88 -12.91
N ASP A 140 -18.43 13.89 -12.15
CA ASP A 140 -19.81 14.10 -11.76
C ASP A 140 -20.64 14.69 -12.91
N GLN A 141 -21.94 14.83 -12.69
CA GLN A 141 -22.86 15.30 -13.72
C GLN A 141 -22.52 16.72 -14.19
N ALA A 142 -22.22 17.62 -13.25
CA ALA A 142 -21.86 19.00 -13.55
C ALA A 142 -20.58 19.09 -14.40
N THR A 143 -19.58 18.26 -14.11
CA THR A 143 -18.33 18.18 -14.89
C THR A 143 -18.59 17.65 -16.29
N LEU A 144 -19.42 16.62 -16.45
CA LEU A 144 -19.79 16.10 -17.77
C LEU A 144 -20.57 17.13 -18.60
N GLU A 145 -21.41 17.95 -17.98
CA GLU A 145 -22.16 19.03 -18.63
C GLU A 145 -21.26 20.18 -19.15
N THR A 146 -20.00 20.25 -18.71
CA THR A 146 -19.04 21.21 -19.29
C THR A 146 -18.60 20.85 -20.71
N LEU A 147 -18.83 19.59 -21.13
CA LEU A 147 -18.46 19.10 -22.45
C LEU A 147 -19.41 19.65 -23.53
N PRO A 148 -18.89 19.92 -24.74
CA PRO A 148 -19.70 20.50 -25.81
C PRO A 148 -20.83 19.57 -26.21
N ARG A 149 -22.06 20.09 -26.21
CA ARG A 149 -23.29 19.36 -26.56
C ARG A 149 -23.67 18.24 -25.57
N VAL A 150 -23.06 18.19 -24.39
CA VAL A 150 -23.46 17.30 -23.29
C VAL A 150 -24.34 18.09 -22.32
N GLY A 151 -25.62 17.74 -22.26
CA GLY A 151 -26.57 18.32 -21.29
C GLY A 151 -26.95 17.33 -20.18
N PRO A 152 -27.81 17.73 -19.24
CA PRO A 152 -28.18 16.93 -18.07
C PRO A 152 -28.65 15.51 -18.41
N SER A 153 -29.45 15.35 -19.47
CA SER A 153 -29.94 14.04 -19.90
C SER A 153 -28.82 13.11 -20.37
N LEU A 154 -27.82 13.66 -21.06
CA LEU A 154 -26.72 12.88 -21.62
C LEU A 154 -25.64 12.59 -20.57
N ALA A 155 -25.34 13.57 -19.70
CA ALA A 155 -24.49 13.37 -18.54
C ALA A 155 -25.05 12.27 -17.62
N GLY A 156 -26.37 12.30 -17.37
CA GLY A 156 -27.07 11.24 -16.66
C GLY A 156 -26.98 9.88 -17.35
N ALA A 157 -27.09 9.83 -18.68
CA ALA A 157 -26.94 8.59 -19.43
C ALA A 157 -25.52 7.99 -19.34
N ILE A 158 -24.48 8.83 -19.34
CA ILE A 158 -23.08 8.39 -19.16
C ILE A 158 -22.88 7.82 -17.75
N ILE A 159 -23.43 8.48 -16.72
CA ILE A 159 -23.37 7.98 -15.33
C ILE A 159 -24.11 6.65 -15.21
N ALA A 160 -25.36 6.58 -15.68
CA ALA A 160 -26.14 5.34 -15.64
C ALA A 160 -25.44 4.19 -16.37
N HIS A 161 -24.84 4.46 -17.53
CA HIS A 161 -24.09 3.45 -18.27
C HIS A 161 -22.92 2.89 -17.44
N ARG A 162 -22.16 3.75 -16.75
CA ARG A 162 -21.04 3.31 -15.89
C ARG A 162 -21.50 2.48 -14.69
N ASP A 163 -22.66 2.80 -14.15
CA ASP A 163 -23.21 2.10 -12.98
C ASP A 163 -23.80 0.73 -13.38
N GLU A 164 -24.38 0.63 -14.58
CA GLU A 164 -25.00 -0.60 -15.10
C GLU A 164 -23.99 -1.55 -15.76
N HIS A 165 -23.04 -1.02 -16.54
CA HIS A 165 -22.10 -1.81 -17.35
C HIS A 165 -20.68 -1.85 -16.75
N GLY A 166 -20.44 -1.10 -15.68
CA GLY A 166 -19.13 -0.95 -15.06
C GLY A 166 -18.32 0.22 -15.65
N PRO A 167 -17.10 0.47 -15.13
CA PRO A 167 -16.28 1.59 -15.57
C PRO A 167 -15.90 1.47 -17.05
N PHE A 168 -15.80 2.62 -17.73
CA PHE A 168 -15.26 2.72 -19.08
C PHE A 168 -13.80 2.28 -19.08
N THR A 169 -13.48 1.35 -19.98
CA THR A 169 -12.13 0.83 -20.24
C THR A 169 -11.55 1.35 -21.56
N ASP A 170 -12.41 1.83 -22.46
CA ASP A 170 -12.04 2.43 -23.74
C ASP A 170 -12.99 3.60 -24.06
N LEU A 171 -12.51 4.60 -24.81
CA LEU A 171 -13.31 5.76 -25.21
C LEU A 171 -14.38 5.43 -26.25
N ALA A 172 -14.22 4.34 -27.01
CA ALA A 172 -15.19 3.88 -27.99
C ALA A 172 -16.49 3.38 -27.35
N GLN A 173 -16.46 2.94 -26.10
CA GLN A 173 -17.64 2.50 -25.34
C GLN A 173 -18.64 3.65 -25.09
N LEU A 174 -18.23 4.90 -25.35
CA LEU A 174 -19.13 6.03 -25.29
C LEU A 174 -20.23 5.98 -26.37
N ASP A 175 -20.03 5.21 -27.46
CA ASP A 175 -21.04 4.97 -28.51
C ASP A 175 -22.20 4.06 -28.03
N ASP A 176 -21.96 3.25 -27.00
CA ASP A 176 -22.99 2.39 -26.39
C ASP A 176 -23.98 3.19 -25.52
N VAL A 177 -23.66 4.46 -25.23
CA VAL A 177 -24.50 5.34 -24.40
C VAL A 177 -25.63 5.93 -25.26
N PRO A 178 -26.91 5.75 -24.87
CA PRO A 178 -28.04 6.25 -25.65
C PRO A 178 -27.98 7.77 -25.80
N GLY A 179 -27.94 8.23 -27.05
CA GLY A 179 -27.86 9.66 -27.39
C GLY A 179 -26.46 10.16 -27.74
N ILE A 180 -25.43 9.33 -27.60
CA ILE A 180 -24.09 9.60 -28.11
C ILE A 180 -23.96 8.92 -29.46
N GLY A 181 -23.88 9.72 -30.51
CA GLY A 181 -23.60 9.23 -31.87
C GLY A 181 -22.15 9.47 -32.28
N PRO A 182 -21.72 8.94 -33.45
CA PRO A 182 -20.33 9.02 -33.92
C PRO A 182 -19.83 10.47 -34.07
N ALA A 183 -20.73 11.40 -34.42
CA ALA A 183 -20.42 12.82 -34.54
C ALA A 183 -20.13 13.50 -33.19
N LEU A 184 -20.77 13.03 -32.11
CA LEU A 184 -20.51 13.53 -30.77
C LEU A 184 -19.25 12.87 -30.20
N LEU A 185 -19.12 11.55 -30.37
CA LEU A 185 -17.95 10.79 -29.95
C LEU A 185 -16.66 11.44 -30.48
N ALA A 186 -16.57 11.72 -31.78
CA ALA A 186 -15.39 12.37 -32.37
C ALA A 186 -15.07 13.76 -31.79
N THR A 187 -16.08 14.47 -31.27
CA THR A 187 -15.89 15.77 -30.60
C THR A 187 -15.42 15.58 -29.16
N LEU A 188 -15.90 14.55 -28.48
CA LEU A 188 -15.61 14.28 -27.08
C LEU A 188 -14.27 13.58 -26.88
N THR A 189 -13.85 12.68 -27.78
CA THR A 189 -12.59 11.92 -27.66
C THR A 189 -11.37 12.76 -27.29
N PRO A 190 -11.11 13.95 -27.88
CA PRO A 190 -9.96 14.78 -27.50
C PRO A 190 -10.12 15.52 -26.15
N LEU A 191 -11.31 15.54 -25.54
CA LEU A 191 -11.64 16.30 -24.33
C LEU A 191 -11.84 15.42 -23.09
N VAL A 192 -11.89 14.10 -23.27
CA VAL A 192 -12.19 13.15 -22.21
C VAL A 192 -11.04 12.17 -21.98
N THR A 193 -10.98 11.62 -20.78
CA THR A 193 -10.08 10.56 -20.38
C THR A 193 -10.85 9.52 -19.58
N LEU A 194 -10.23 8.39 -19.24
CA LEU A 194 -10.87 7.33 -18.44
C LEU A 194 -10.85 7.68 -16.96
#